data_AF-A0A815ZLD6-F1
#
_entry.id   AF-A0A815ZLD6-F1
#
_cell.length_a   1.000
_cell.length_b   1.000
_cell.length_c   1.000
_cell.angle_alpha   90.00
_cell.angle_beta   90.00
_cell.angle_gamma   90.00
#
_symmetry.space_group_name_H-M   'P 1'
#
loop_
_entity.id
_entity.type
_entity.pdbx_description
1 polymer ?
#
loop_
_entity_poly.entity_id
_entity_poly.type
_entity_poly.pdbx_seq_one_letter_code
_entity_poly.pdbx_strand_id
1 'polypeptide(L)'
;VSLIIVVFIFVLMMVFSGFLIDLNSIFSFLRWIQWLSAFRYATNLLTINEFRNLTFCLSNNTQICPITGEEILKQRDITYTNNWDIWKNLLALSIMIIMFLSIAFIQLIRMKKVK
;
A
#
# COMPACT_ATOMS: atom_id res chain seq x y z
N VAL A 1 -1.65 -16.94 21.48
CA VAL A 1 -2.67 -17.07 20.40
C VAL A 1 -2.91 -15.75 19.69
N SER A 2 -3.18 -14.65 20.39
CA SER A 2 -3.46 -13.33 19.78
C SER A 2 -2.38 -12.84 18.81
N LEU A 3 -1.10 -13.04 19.12
CA LEU A 3 0.01 -12.63 18.24
C LEU A 3 0.03 -13.37 16.90
N ILE A 4 -0.29 -14.68 16.89
CA ILE A 4 -0.28 -15.49 15.68
C ILE A 4 -1.36 -15.01 14.71
N ILE A 5 -2.55 -14.66 15.24
CA ILE A 5 -3.66 -14.12 14.45
C ILE A 5 -3.26 -12.77 13.83
N VAL A 6 -2.61 -11.89 14.60
CA VAL A 6 -2.12 -10.60 14.09
C VAL A 6 -1.11 -10.81 12.96
N VAL A 7 -0.10 -11.65 13.17
CA VAL A 7 0.93 -11.92 12.15
C VAL A 7 0.30 -12.47 10.87
N PHE A 8 -0.66 -13.40 11.00
CA PHE A 8 -1.36 -13.95 9.83
C PHE A 8 -2.13 -12.88 9.05
N ILE A 9 -2.85 -11.99 9.74
CA ILE A 9 -3.56 -10.86 9.11
C ILE A 9 -2.56 -9.93 8.41
N PHE A 10 -1.44 -9.60 9.06
CA PHE A 10 -0.41 -8.74 8.48
C PHE A 10 0.18 -9.33 7.19
N VAL A 11 0.48 -10.63 7.18
CA VAL A 11 0.99 -11.33 5.99
C VAL A 11 -0.04 -11.27 4.86
N LEU A 12 -1.32 -11.52 5.15
CA LEU A 12 -2.38 -11.39 4.15
C LEU A 12 -2.45 -9.97 3.59
N MET A 13 -2.41 -8.93 4.43
CA MET A 13 -2.42 -7.54 3.98
C MET A 13 -1.21 -7.22 3.08
N MET A 14 -0.03 -7.76 3.37
CA MET A 14 1.18 -7.58 2.55
C MET A 14 1.06 -8.24 1.17
N VAL A 15 0.50 -9.45 1.10
CA VAL A 15 0.29 -10.17 -0.18
C VAL A 15 -0.64 -9.38 -1.09
N PHE A 16 -1.73 -8.82 -0.55
CA PHE A 16 -2.69 -8.01 -1.31
C PHE A 16 -2.25 -6.54 -1.52
N SER A 17 -1.01 -6.17 -1.20
CA SER A 17 -0.51 -4.80 -1.42
C SER A 17 -0.24 -4.45 -2.89
N GLY A 18 -0.14 -5.45 -3.77
CA GLY A 18 0.29 -5.27 -5.16
C GLY A 18 1.82 -5.17 -5.34
N PHE A 19 2.59 -5.28 -4.26
CA PHE A 19 4.05 -5.30 -4.30
C PHE A 19 4.59 -6.68 -4.70
N LEU A 20 4.12 -7.74 -4.03
CA LEU A 20 4.59 -9.13 -4.22
C LEU A 20 3.90 -9.83 -5.40
N ILE A 21 2.60 -9.57 -5.58
CA ILE A 21 1.76 -10.20 -6.59
C ILE A 21 1.08 -9.08 -7.37
N ASP A 22 1.09 -9.18 -8.70
CA ASP A 22 0.33 -8.27 -9.54
C ASP A 22 -1.17 -8.46 -9.30
N LEU A 23 -1.87 -7.38 -8.96
CA LEU A 23 -3.30 -7.38 -8.65
C LEU A 23 -4.15 -7.78 -9.86
N ASN A 24 -3.63 -7.60 -11.07
CA ASN A 24 -4.29 -8.03 -12.30
C ASN A 24 -4.36 -9.56 -12.44
N SER A 25 -3.42 -10.28 -11.82
CA SER A 25 -3.38 -11.75 -11.81
C SER A 25 -4.33 -12.39 -10.78
N ILE A 26 -4.82 -11.60 -9.81
CA ILE A 26 -5.72 -12.10 -8.74
C ILE A 26 -7.16 -12.18 -9.27
N PHE A 27 -7.87 -13.24 -8.86
CA PHE A 27 -9.30 -13.41 -9.10
C PHE A 27 -10.09 -12.14 -8.77
N SER A 28 -10.95 -11.71 -9.70
CA SER A 28 -11.74 -10.48 -9.56
C SER A 28 -12.53 -10.41 -8.25
N PHE A 29 -13.06 -11.56 -7.79
CA PHE A 29 -13.79 -11.65 -6.53
C PHE A 29 -12.93 -11.37 -5.28
N LEU A 30 -11.62 -11.64 -5.30
CA LEU A 30 -10.72 -11.38 -4.16
C LEU A 30 -10.07 -10.01 -4.24
N ARG A 31 -10.10 -9.36 -5.40
CA ARG A 31 -9.41 -8.11 -5.67
C ARG A 31 -9.86 -6.97 -4.76
N TRP A 32 -11.11 -6.95 -4.31
CA TRP A 32 -11.61 -5.87 -3.43
C TRP A 32 -10.90 -5.82 -2.07
N ILE A 33 -10.31 -6.93 -1.60
CA ILE A 33 -9.58 -6.98 -0.32
C ILE A 33 -8.37 -6.02 -0.34
N GLN A 34 -7.82 -5.73 -1.52
CA GLN A 34 -6.71 -4.78 -1.68
C GLN A 34 -7.04 -3.39 -1.10
N TRP A 35 -8.32 -2.97 -1.14
CA TRP A 35 -8.76 -1.66 -0.65
C TRP A 35 -8.82 -1.58 0.87
N LEU A 36 -8.88 -2.73 1.56
CA LEU A 36 -8.80 -2.82 3.02
C LEU A 36 -7.34 -2.87 3.51
N SER A 37 -6.38 -3.13 2.62
CA SER A 37 -4.98 -3.27 2.99
C SER A 37 -4.28 -1.91 3.15
N ALA A 38 -3.89 -1.56 4.37
CA ALA A 38 -3.02 -0.41 4.63
C ALA A 38 -1.69 -0.47 3.85
N PHE A 39 -1.15 -1.68 3.63
CA PHE A 39 0.08 -1.86 2.86
C PHE A 39 -0.08 -1.45 1.39
N ARG A 40 -1.28 -1.57 0.79
CA ARG A 40 -1.53 -1.11 -0.59
C ARG A 40 -1.25 0.38 -0.74
N TYR A 41 -1.84 1.19 0.13
CA TYR A 41 -1.69 2.65 0.06
C TYR A 41 -0.29 3.11 0.49
N ALA A 42 0.31 2.45 1.48
CA ALA A 42 1.67 2.75 1.92
C ALA A 42 2.72 2.42 0.84
N THR A 43 2.63 1.25 0.21
CA THR A 43 3.55 0.85 -0.88
C THR A 43 3.40 1.75 -2.11
N ASN A 44 2.18 2.15 -2.46
CA ASN A 44 1.95 3.13 -3.53
C ASN A 44 2.64 4.47 -3.22
N LEU A 45 2.49 5.00 -2.00
CA LEU A 45 3.15 6.25 -1.58
C LEU A 45 4.67 6.16 -1.63
N LEU A 46 5.23 5.09 -1.07
CA LEU A 46 6.67 4.84 -1.07
C LEU A 46 7.21 4.74 -2.50
N THR A 47 6.52 3.99 -3.36
CA THR A 47 6.94 3.80 -4.76
C THR A 47 6.89 5.11 -5.53
N ILE A 48 5.84 5.93 -5.34
CA ILE A 48 5.78 7.26 -5.97
C ILE A 48 6.92 8.15 -5.44
N ASN A 49 7.17 8.15 -4.13
CA ASN A 49 8.21 8.99 -3.54
C ASN A 49 9.62 8.59 -4.01
N GLU A 50 9.87 7.30 -4.18
CA GLU A 50 11.17 6.78 -4.57
C GLU A 50 11.42 6.94 -6.07
N PHE A 51 10.46 6.54 -6.92
CA PHE A 51 10.68 6.44 -8.37
C PHE A 51 10.39 7.75 -9.13
N ARG A 52 9.79 8.75 -8.49
CA ARG A 52 9.49 10.04 -9.15
C ARG A 52 10.78 10.73 -9.59
N ASN A 53 10.83 11.15 -10.85
CA ASN A 53 11.97 11.83 -11.47
C ASN A 53 13.28 11.04 -11.46
N LEU A 54 13.23 9.71 -11.27
CA LEU A 54 14.41 8.85 -11.41
C LEU A 54 14.52 8.28 -12.82
N THR A 55 15.76 8.09 -13.28
CA THR A 55 16.08 7.41 -14.53
C THR A 55 17.10 6.31 -14.24
N PHE A 56 16.89 5.14 -14.85
CA PHE A 56 17.73 3.96 -14.67
C PHE A 56 18.42 3.60 -15.98
N CYS A 57 19.71 3.27 -15.88
CA CYS A 57 20.55 2.92 -17.02
C CYS A 57 21.04 1.48 -16.85
N LEU A 58 20.88 0.65 -17.89
CA LEU A 58 21.15 -0.79 -17.85
C LEU A 58 22.65 -1.16 -18.04
N SER A 59 23.53 -0.20 -18.33
CA SER A 59 24.96 -0.48 -18.58
C SER A 59 25.86 0.75 -18.34
N ASN A 60 27.15 0.48 -18.09
CA ASN A 60 28.20 1.47 -17.81
C ASN A 60 28.60 2.32 -19.05
N ASN A 61 28.09 1.97 -20.24
CA ASN A 61 28.27 2.77 -21.46
C ASN A 61 27.11 3.77 -21.62
N THR A 62 27.35 4.97 -21.11
CA THR A 62 26.39 6.06 -20.88
C THR A 62 26.08 6.87 -22.13
N GLN A 63 25.02 6.52 -22.87
CA GLN A 63 24.33 7.50 -23.73
C GLN A 63 22.81 7.37 -23.75
N ILE A 64 22.24 6.22 -23.37
CA ILE A 64 20.79 5.99 -23.39
C ILE A 64 20.38 5.33 -22.08
N CYS A 65 19.58 6.03 -21.27
CA CYS A 65 18.95 5.49 -20.05
C CYS A 65 17.47 5.25 -20.38
N PRO A 66 17.11 4.04 -20.85
CA PRO A 66 15.81 3.82 -21.46
C PRO A 66 14.67 3.63 -20.45
N ILE A 67 14.98 3.40 -19.17
CA ILE A 67 13.97 3.12 -18.15
C ILE A 67 13.80 4.35 -17.27
N THR A 68 12.61 4.94 -17.30
CA THR A 68 12.25 5.99 -16.35
C THR A 68 11.45 5.41 -15.18
N GLY A 69 11.55 6.03 -14.02
CA GLY A 69 10.72 5.66 -12.87
C GLY A 69 9.23 5.85 -13.15
N GLU A 70 8.89 6.79 -14.05
CA GLU A 70 7.54 6.98 -14.58
C GLU A 70 6.98 5.73 -15.27
N GLU A 71 7.77 5.07 -16.11
CA GLU A 71 7.36 3.84 -16.80
C GLU A 71 7.15 2.69 -15.83
N ILE A 72 7.99 2.60 -14.79
CA ILE A 72 7.85 1.60 -13.70
C ILE A 72 6.54 1.82 -12.93
N LEU A 73 6.20 3.07 -12.62
CA LEU A 73 4.95 3.43 -11.95
C LEU A 73 3.72 3.09 -12.80
N LYS A 74 3.80 3.34 -14.12
CA LYS A 74 2.75 3.00 -15.08
C LYS A 74 2.55 1.49 -15.21
N GLN A 75 3.64 0.71 -15.20
CA GLN A 75 3.56 -0.76 -15.24
C GLN A 75 2.88 -1.36 -14.01
N ARG A 76 2.98 -0.70 -12.86
CA ARG A 76 2.39 -1.15 -11.58
C ARG A 76 0.94 -0.69 -11.37
N ASP A 77 0.30 -0.08 -12.38
CA ASP A 77 -1.02 0.54 -12.29
C ASP A 77 -1.14 1.55 -11.13
N ILE A 78 -0.07 2.29 -10.86
CA ILE A 78 -0.05 3.35 -9.84
C ILE A 78 -0.31 4.67 -10.54
N THR A 79 -1.48 5.27 -10.34
CA THR A 79 -1.79 6.60 -10.88
C THR A 79 -0.99 7.66 -10.12
N TYR A 80 -0.16 8.44 -10.83
CA TYR A 80 0.59 9.56 -10.25
C TYR A 80 0.52 10.84 -11.13
N THR A 81 -0.42 10.88 -12.08
CA THR A 81 -0.56 11.95 -13.07
C THR A 81 -0.86 13.31 -12.43
N ASN A 82 -1.62 13.31 -11.33
CA ASN A 82 -1.92 14.51 -10.56
C ASN A 82 -1.31 14.43 -9.16
N ASN A 83 -0.87 15.56 -8.62
CA ASN A 83 -0.44 15.67 -7.21
C ASN A 83 -1.53 15.16 -6.23
N TRP A 84 -2.80 15.21 -6.65
CA TRP A 84 -3.93 14.69 -5.89
C TRP A 84 -3.87 13.18 -5.64
N ASP A 85 -3.26 12.39 -6.54
CA ASP A 85 -3.22 10.93 -6.40
C ASP A 85 -2.33 10.47 -5.22
N ILE A 86 -1.29 11.24 -4.91
CA ILE A 86 -0.48 11.06 -3.71
C ILE A 86 -1.34 11.32 -2.46
N TRP A 87 -2.07 12.44 -2.46
CA TRP A 87 -2.95 12.82 -1.35
C TRP A 87 -4.07 11.81 -1.09
N LYS A 88 -4.61 11.16 -2.13
CA LYS A 88 -5.62 10.10 -1.96
C LYS A 88 -5.08 8.93 -1.12
N ASN A 89 -3.88 8.45 -1.42
CA ASN A 89 -3.28 7.33 -0.68
C ASN A 89 -2.97 7.74 0.78
N LEU A 90 -2.50 8.97 0.98
CA LEU A 90 -2.21 9.50 2.33
C LEU A 90 -3.50 9.66 3.16
N LEU A 91 -4.55 10.22 2.55
CA LEU A 91 -5.85 10.38 3.19
C LEU A 91 -6.48 9.02 3.54
N ALA A 92 -6.38 8.03 2.65
CA ALA A 92 -6.84 6.67 2.92
C ALA A 92 -6.15 6.06 4.16
N LEU A 93 -4.83 6.20 4.27
CA LEU A 93 -4.07 5.76 5.46
C LEU A 93 -4.55 6.45 6.74
N SER A 94 -4.70 7.78 6.70
CA SER A 94 -5.18 8.55 7.85
C SER A 94 -6.58 8.10 8.30
N ILE A 95 -7.49 7.84 7.35
CA ILE A 95 -8.83 7.32 7.64
C ILE A 95 -8.76 5.94 8.31
N MET A 96 -7.91 5.04 7.81
CA MET A 96 -7.75 3.71 8.43
C MET A 96 -7.19 3.79 9.85
N ILE A 97 -6.23 4.69 10.10
CA ILE A 97 -5.70 4.92 11.45
C ILE A 97 -6.82 5.39 12.39
N ILE A 98 -7.58 6.40 11.99
CA ILE A 98 -8.70 6.93 12.79
C ILE A 98 -9.72 5.83 13.06
N MET A 99 -10.06 5.02 12.06
CA MET A 99 -10.98 3.90 12.19
C MET A 99 -10.48 2.85 13.20
N PHE A 100 -9.23 2.39 13.09
CA PHE A 100 -8.69 1.40 14.04
C PHE A 100 -8.57 1.95 15.46
N LEU A 101 -8.18 3.21 15.62
CA LEU A 101 -8.14 3.87 16.93
C LEU A 101 -9.54 4.02 17.52
N SER A 102 -10.53 4.35 16.70
CA SER A 102 -11.93 4.44 17.13
C SER A 102 -12.46 3.09 17.61
N ILE A 103 -12.17 2.00 16.87
CA ILE A 103 -12.52 0.64 17.28
C ILE A 103 -11.82 0.28 18.59
N ALA A 104 -10.52 0.54 18.71
CA ALA A 104 -9.77 0.27 19.94
C ALA A 104 -10.34 1.04 21.14
N PHE A 105 -10.68 2.32 20.95
CA PHE A 105 -11.28 3.15 21.98
C PHE A 105 -12.65 2.62 22.43
N ILE A 106 -13.51 2.24 21.49
CA ILE A 106 -14.81 1.62 21.78
C ILE A 106 -14.62 0.32 22.57
N GLN A 107 -13.67 -0.53 22.17
CA GLN A 107 -13.40 -1.79 22.86
C GLN A 107 -12.88 -1.56 24.28
N LEU A 108 -12.01 -0.57 24.49
CA LEU A 108 -11.51 -0.18 25.81
C LEU A 108 -12.63 0.32 26.73
N ILE A 109 -13.60 1.08 26.19
CA ILE A 109 -14.78 1.52 26.97
C ILE A 109 -15.66 0.33 27.35
N ARG A 110 -15.81 -0.66 26.46
CA ARG A 110 -16.65 -1.85 26.70
C ARG A 110 -16.03 -2.84 27.66
N MET A 111 -14.71 -2.81 27.87
CA MET A 111 -14.04 -3.67 28.82
C MET A 111 -14.52 -3.34 30.24
N LYS A 112 -15.21 -4.30 30.87
CA LYS A 112 -15.59 -4.19 32.28
C LYS A 112 -14.32 -4.09 33.12
N LYS A 113 -14.20 -3.01 33.89
CA LYS A 113 -13.20 -2.93 34.95
C LYS A 113 -13.52 -4.01 35.97
N VAL A 114 -12.66 -5.01 36.08
CA VAL A 114 -12.71 -5.96 37.18
C VAL A 114 -12.36 -5.17 38.44
N LYS A 115 -13.26 -5.18 39.43
CA LYS A 115 -12.98 -4.63 40.78
C LYS A 115 -11.97 -5.52 41.49
#